data_AF-A0A923PJP4-F1
#
_entry.id   AF-A0A923PJP4-F1
#
_cell.length_a   1.000
_cell.length_b   1.000
_cell.length_c   1.000
_cell.angle_alpha   90.00
_cell.angle_beta   90.00
_cell.angle_gamma   90.00
#
_symmetry.space_group_name_H-M   'P 1'
#
loop_
_entity.id
_entity.type
_entity.pdbx_description
1 polymer ?
#
loop_
_entity_poly.entity_id
_entity_poly.type
_entity_poly.pdbx_seq_one_letter_code
_entity_poly.pdbx_strand_id
1 'polypeptide(L)'
;VTCTADLTLTFTAVDECSDVDVTLQLDANYDVAQGFRPDNAAALGVGITLTNNGDGSYSIRATNVPVGEHAIRIRAADGCGNFDVEILEFCVTPDKAPTPICIQTLTVTLMPNGQGGGMAAIWATDFIASDVFDCFGNLIDKYSIYTEEEAGVAGFTPVAGRLGIDLDCEVVNQDVPVRVYAVADNGSADYCSVIVQVQAFQDGVCGEAGPNLTGTIATRTDRAMANVAVTLTGEGGAMDETVLTDAAGQFNFVDLTMGADYTVQPEYAVAVNVQDVKTSDIVKIANVILGAEDFTSPYDYLAADVDQNRNLNVLDLVAIQRVILGLDANYATGESWGFVPADVDVSNPYAAAFPEVYNANDLTGSILDADFVAFAYGDVVGNGRSTASIEAADAQLEAGQTHTMEIRSTELAGFQGTIELAAGLELVTASYAGEGAINLNRAGDGLVAVALRGADAV
;
A
#
# COMPACT_ATOMS: atom_id res chain seq x y z
N VAL A 1 9.39 -4.00 50.22
CA VAL A 1 9.16 -2.63 50.74
C VAL A 1 8.50 -2.78 52.10
N THR A 2 9.08 -2.26 53.18
CA THR A 2 8.39 -2.26 54.48
C THR A 2 7.47 -1.05 54.51
N CYS A 3 6.18 -1.26 54.26
CA CYS A 3 5.20 -0.19 54.42
C CYS A 3 5.05 0.10 55.92
N THR A 4 5.45 1.30 56.33
CA THR A 4 5.35 1.76 57.71
C THR A 4 4.64 3.11 57.75
N ALA A 5 3.96 3.39 58.85
CA ALA A 5 3.33 4.67 59.10
C ALA A 5 3.91 5.35 60.35
N ASP A 6 3.92 6.68 60.30
CA ASP A 6 4.15 7.53 61.45
C ASP A 6 2.80 8.10 61.87
N LEU A 7 2.44 7.95 63.14
CA LEU A 7 1.16 8.43 63.67
C LEU A 7 1.33 9.07 65.06
N THR A 8 0.39 9.95 65.39
CA THR A 8 0.32 10.59 66.70
C THR A 8 -1.02 10.29 67.32
N LEU A 9 -1.01 9.62 68.46
CA LEU A 9 -2.19 9.32 69.27
C LEU A 9 -2.24 10.29 70.45
N THR A 10 -3.43 10.67 70.88
CA THR A 10 -3.61 11.54 72.05
C THR A 10 -4.52 10.87 73.06
N PHE A 11 -4.22 11.07 74.33
CA PHE A 11 -5.07 10.62 75.44
C PHE A 11 -4.95 11.59 76.61
N THR A 12 -5.88 11.49 77.56
CA THR A 12 -5.89 12.31 78.77
C THR A 12 -5.66 11.43 79.99
N ALA A 13 -4.78 11.85 80.88
CA ALA A 13 -4.61 11.22 82.18
C ALA A 13 -4.48 12.33 83.23
N VAL A 14 -5.49 12.41 84.10
CA VAL A 14 -5.63 13.48 85.10
C VAL A 14 -5.78 12.87 86.48
N ASP A 15 -5.21 13.54 87.47
CA ASP A 15 -5.42 13.27 88.89
C ASP A 15 -5.71 14.59 89.59
N GLU A 16 -6.62 14.57 90.59
CA GLU A 16 -7.03 15.80 91.29
C GLU A 16 -5.99 16.27 92.32
N CYS A 17 -5.02 15.42 92.67
CA CYS A 17 -4.15 15.61 93.84
C CYS A 17 -2.65 15.64 93.52
N SER A 18 -2.20 15.14 92.36
CA SER A 18 -0.78 14.92 92.05
C SER A 18 -0.47 14.88 90.54
N ASP A 19 0.82 14.94 90.21
CA ASP A 19 1.30 14.72 88.84
C ASP A 19 1.23 13.23 88.50
N VAL A 20 0.66 12.90 87.34
CA VAL A 20 0.49 11.52 86.88
C VAL A 20 1.77 10.99 86.22
N ASP A 21 2.27 9.84 86.68
CA ASP A 21 3.33 9.08 86.02
C ASP A 21 2.74 8.13 84.98
N VAL A 22 3.18 8.24 83.73
CA VAL A 22 2.65 7.49 82.60
C VAL A 22 3.72 6.56 82.05
N THR A 23 3.36 5.28 81.90
CA THR A 23 4.19 4.28 81.23
C THR A 23 3.46 3.68 80.04
N LEU A 24 4.21 3.40 78.96
CA LEU A 24 3.69 2.85 77.71
C LEU A 24 4.29 1.48 77.42
N GLN A 25 3.48 0.58 76.88
CA GLN A 25 3.93 -0.68 76.29
C GLN A 25 3.23 -0.86 74.94
N LEU A 26 3.99 -1.27 73.93
CA LEU A 26 3.47 -1.57 72.58
C LEU A 26 3.24 -3.08 72.48
N ASP A 27 2.13 -3.45 71.85
CA ASP A 27 1.90 -4.77 71.24
C ASP A 27 1.79 -4.52 69.73
N ALA A 28 2.78 -5.02 68.99
CA ALA A 28 2.97 -4.72 67.57
C ALA A 28 2.26 -5.74 66.65
N ASN A 29 1.59 -6.72 67.23
CA ASN A 29 0.82 -7.73 66.51
C ASN A 29 -0.41 -8.11 67.34
N TYR A 30 -1.16 -7.08 67.73
CA TYR A 30 -2.24 -7.21 68.68
C TYR A 30 -3.35 -8.09 68.11
N ASP A 31 -3.72 -9.10 68.88
CA ASP A 31 -4.84 -10.00 68.59
C ASP A 31 -5.77 -9.97 69.81
N VAL A 32 -6.96 -9.40 69.63
CA VAL A 32 -7.99 -9.25 70.67
C VAL A 32 -8.30 -10.59 71.36
N ALA A 33 -8.24 -11.72 70.64
CA ALA A 33 -8.51 -13.04 71.20
C ALA A 33 -7.36 -13.56 72.09
N GLN A 34 -6.14 -13.10 71.84
CA GLN A 34 -4.94 -13.50 72.59
C GLN A 34 -4.61 -12.54 73.74
N GLY A 35 -5.23 -11.37 73.76
CA GLY A 35 -5.01 -10.31 74.72
C GLY A 35 -3.66 -9.61 74.52
N PHE A 36 -3.46 -8.51 75.24
CA PHE A 36 -2.27 -7.67 75.10
C PHE A 36 -0.97 -8.39 75.53
N ARG A 37 -0.01 -8.45 74.62
CA ARG A 37 1.34 -9.00 74.83
C ARG A 37 2.38 -7.92 74.54
N PRO A 38 3.13 -7.45 75.55
CA PRO A 38 4.10 -6.39 75.34
C PRO A 38 5.27 -6.89 74.48
N ASP A 39 5.52 -6.19 73.37
CA ASP A 39 6.68 -6.37 72.51
C ASP A 39 7.79 -5.38 72.85
N ASN A 40 9.00 -5.71 72.40
CA ASN A 40 10.12 -4.78 72.45
C ASN A 40 10.13 -3.92 71.19
N ALA A 41 9.50 -2.75 71.25
CA ALA A 41 9.40 -1.79 70.14
C ALA A 41 10.76 -1.48 69.48
N ALA A 42 11.83 -1.34 70.27
CA ALA A 42 13.17 -1.05 69.76
C ALA A 42 13.75 -2.22 68.95
N ALA A 43 13.47 -3.46 69.34
CA ALA A 43 13.89 -4.64 68.58
C ALA A 43 13.14 -4.77 67.24
N LEU A 44 11.93 -4.22 67.16
CA LEU A 44 11.11 -4.16 65.95
C LEU A 44 11.40 -2.92 65.09
N GLY A 45 12.29 -2.02 65.53
CA GLY A 45 12.59 -0.77 64.82
C GLY A 45 11.47 0.28 64.90
N VAL A 46 10.49 0.09 65.79
CA VAL A 46 9.37 1.01 66.02
C VAL A 46 9.77 2.03 67.09
N GLY A 47 9.70 3.31 66.76
CA GLY A 47 9.98 4.39 67.71
C GLY A 47 8.71 4.83 68.41
N ILE A 48 8.62 4.67 69.73
CA ILE A 48 7.51 5.17 70.56
C ILE A 48 8.04 6.26 71.48
N THR A 49 7.43 7.44 71.42
CA THR A 49 7.78 8.58 72.28
C THR A 49 6.54 9.18 72.91
N LEU A 50 6.62 9.50 74.21
CA LEU A 50 5.56 10.14 74.98
C LEU A 50 5.91 11.61 75.22
N THR A 51 4.96 12.50 74.94
CA THR A 51 5.05 13.92 75.23
C THR A 51 3.92 14.31 76.18
N ASN A 52 4.24 15.00 77.28
CA ASN A 52 3.26 15.64 78.15
C ASN A 52 3.01 17.07 77.65
N ASN A 53 1.75 17.42 77.37
CA ASN A 53 1.38 18.71 76.81
C ASN A 53 1.14 19.81 77.87
N GLY A 54 1.20 19.47 79.16
CA GLY A 54 1.10 20.41 80.27
C GLY A 54 -0.33 20.81 80.68
N ASP A 55 -1.36 20.20 80.08
CA ASP A 55 -2.78 20.46 80.34
C ASP A 55 -3.56 19.20 80.77
N GLY A 56 -2.85 18.12 81.14
CA GLY A 56 -3.45 16.81 81.42
C GLY A 56 -3.64 15.93 80.17
N SER A 57 -3.29 16.43 78.98
CA SER A 57 -3.21 15.64 77.76
C SER A 57 -1.77 15.16 77.47
N TYR A 58 -1.69 13.98 76.88
CA TYR A 58 -0.47 13.33 76.47
C TYR A 58 -0.54 12.97 74.99
N SER A 59 0.59 13.07 74.30
CA SER A 59 0.71 12.69 72.89
C SER A 59 1.76 11.59 72.73
N ILE A 60 1.35 10.50 72.10
CA ILE A 60 2.21 9.38 71.75
C ILE A 60 2.56 9.52 70.28
N ARG A 61 3.84 9.76 69.96
CA ARG A 61 4.32 9.70 68.59
C ARG A 61 4.94 8.33 68.34
N ALA A 62 4.29 7.55 67.49
CA ALA A 62 4.77 6.27 67.01
C ALA A 62 5.33 6.42 65.59
N THR A 63 6.52 5.91 65.34
CA THR A 63 7.25 6.03 64.07
C THR A 63 7.68 4.66 63.56
N ASN A 64 7.70 4.49 62.24
CA ASN A 64 7.99 3.21 61.58
C ASN A 64 7.05 2.06 62.01
N VAL A 65 5.78 2.32 62.29
CA VAL A 65 4.84 1.26 62.68
C VAL A 65 4.46 0.44 61.44
N PRO A 66 4.66 -0.90 61.42
CA PRO A 66 4.32 -1.72 60.27
C PRO A 66 2.80 -1.82 60.06
N VAL A 67 2.38 -2.23 58.85
CA VAL A 67 0.97 -2.53 58.55
C VAL A 67 0.46 -3.66 59.46
N GLY A 68 -0.75 -3.52 60.00
CA GLY A 68 -1.38 -4.51 60.87
C GLY A 68 -2.17 -3.90 62.02
N GLU A 69 -2.68 -4.78 62.89
CA GLU A 69 -3.35 -4.42 64.14
C GLU A 69 -2.32 -4.25 65.26
N HIS A 70 -2.43 -3.14 65.99
CA HIS A 70 -1.51 -2.76 67.05
C HIS A 70 -2.29 -2.29 68.26
N ALA A 71 -1.66 -2.37 69.43
CA ALA A 71 -2.20 -1.78 70.63
C ALA A 71 -1.11 -1.13 71.47
N ILE A 72 -1.46 -0.03 72.14
CA ILE A 72 -0.59 0.57 73.17
C ILE A 72 -1.31 0.49 74.51
N ARG A 73 -0.70 -0.23 75.45
CA ARG A 73 -1.14 -0.24 76.85
C ARG A 73 -0.57 0.96 77.57
N ILE A 74 -1.46 1.80 78.06
CA ILE A 74 -1.17 3.02 78.81
C ILE A 74 -1.44 2.70 80.29
N ARG A 75 -0.44 2.91 81.14
CA ARG A 75 -0.61 2.83 82.59
C ARG A 75 -0.31 4.19 83.21
N ALA A 76 -1.31 4.80 83.81
CA ALA A 76 -1.24 6.07 84.51
C ALA A 76 -1.29 5.83 86.03
N ALA A 77 -0.33 6.35 86.79
CA ALA A 77 -0.23 6.16 88.24
C ALA A 77 -0.06 7.49 88.98
N ASP A 78 -0.69 7.62 90.15
CA ASP A 78 -0.68 8.83 90.99
C ASP A 78 0.49 8.90 92.00
N GLY A 79 1.41 7.94 91.93
CA GLY A 79 2.53 7.80 92.89
C GLY A 79 2.13 7.40 94.33
N CYS A 80 0.84 7.37 94.66
CA CYS A 80 0.29 6.95 95.95
C CYS A 80 -0.23 5.50 95.94
N GLY A 81 -0.13 4.83 94.79
CA GLY A 81 -0.47 3.42 94.62
C GLY A 81 -1.76 3.21 93.84
N ASN A 82 -2.51 4.26 93.51
CA ASN A 82 -3.62 4.16 92.58
C ASN A 82 -3.09 4.26 91.15
N PHE A 83 -3.62 3.42 90.27
CA PHE A 83 -3.29 3.46 88.86
C PHE A 83 -4.49 3.00 88.06
N ASP A 84 -4.56 3.48 86.83
CA ASP A 84 -5.51 3.02 85.83
C ASP A 84 -4.77 2.53 84.59
N VAL A 85 -5.38 1.59 83.88
CA VAL A 85 -4.78 0.96 82.70
C VAL A 85 -5.79 0.93 81.57
N GLU A 86 -5.43 1.56 80.45
CA GLU A 86 -6.23 1.58 79.24
C GLU A 86 -5.42 0.99 78.07
N ILE A 87 -6.11 0.27 77.18
CA ILE A 87 -5.50 -0.27 75.95
C ILE A 87 -6.07 0.52 74.78
N LEU A 88 -5.18 1.23 74.08
CA LEU A 88 -5.52 1.97 72.88
C LEU A 88 -5.21 1.10 71.65
N GLU A 89 -6.25 0.60 71.01
CA GLU A 89 -6.17 -0.20 69.78
C GLU A 89 -6.12 0.71 68.55
N PHE A 90 -5.23 0.40 67.60
CA PHE A 90 -5.15 1.11 66.33
C PHE A 90 -4.65 0.19 65.22
N CYS A 91 -5.11 0.43 64.00
CA CYS A 91 -4.73 -0.31 62.81
C CYS A 91 -3.96 0.59 61.84
N VAL A 92 -2.86 0.08 61.30
CA VAL A 92 -2.16 0.70 60.17
C VAL A 92 -2.59 -0.03 58.91
N THR A 93 -3.37 0.62 58.05
CA THR A 93 -3.83 0.06 56.78
C THR A 93 -2.85 0.36 55.64
N PRO A 94 -2.73 -0.53 54.65
CA PRO A 94 -1.90 -0.27 53.47
C PRO A 94 -2.63 0.71 52.54
N ASP A 95 -2.07 1.90 52.35
CA ASP A 95 -2.57 2.90 51.38
C ASP A 95 -1.60 3.12 50.20
N LYS A 96 -0.60 2.25 50.05
CA LYS A 96 0.34 2.31 48.93
C LYS A 96 0.06 1.17 47.95
N ALA A 97 -0.38 1.54 46.76
CA ALA A 97 -0.55 0.61 45.65
C ALA A 97 0.83 0.06 45.18
N PRO A 98 0.89 -1.19 44.70
CA PRO A 98 2.14 -1.80 44.25
C PRO A 98 2.55 -1.23 42.88
N THR A 99 3.73 -0.59 42.81
CA THR A 99 4.31 -0.12 41.55
C THR A 99 5.19 -1.21 40.93
N PRO A 100 4.94 -1.65 39.69
CA PRO A 100 5.77 -2.64 39.03
C PRO A 100 7.13 -2.08 38.59
N ILE A 101 8.14 -2.95 38.53
CA ILE A 101 9.45 -2.65 37.96
C ILE A 101 9.46 -3.20 36.54
N CYS A 102 9.59 -2.32 35.55
CA CYS A 102 9.35 -2.67 34.16
C CYS A 102 10.57 -2.48 33.26
N ILE A 103 10.66 -3.33 32.23
CA ILE A 103 11.56 -3.16 31.09
C ILE A 103 11.04 -1.98 30.26
N GLN A 104 11.87 -0.95 30.10
CA GLN A 104 11.43 0.33 29.53
C GLN A 104 11.01 0.23 28.06
N THR A 105 11.67 -0.63 27.28
CA THR A 105 11.42 -0.75 25.84
C THR A 105 11.49 -2.21 25.40
N LEU A 106 10.47 -2.65 24.67
CA LEU A 106 10.47 -3.92 23.95
C LEU A 106 10.24 -3.68 22.46
N THR A 107 10.89 -4.50 21.62
CA THR A 107 10.66 -4.53 20.17
C THR A 107 9.79 -5.73 19.83
N VAL A 108 8.75 -5.50 19.04
CA VAL A 108 7.80 -6.53 18.61
C VAL A 108 7.73 -6.53 17.10
N THR A 109 7.75 -7.72 16.52
CA THR A 109 7.69 -7.91 15.07
C THR A 109 6.32 -8.42 14.65
N LEU A 110 5.62 -7.67 13.79
CA LEU A 110 4.35 -8.07 13.18
C LEU A 110 4.60 -9.18 12.17
N MET A 111 3.93 -10.33 12.38
CA MET A 111 3.96 -11.48 11.47
C MET A 111 2.78 -11.40 10.49
N PRO A 112 2.90 -11.93 9.26
CA PRO A 112 1.79 -11.95 8.32
C PRO A 112 0.57 -12.68 8.89
N ASN A 113 -0.60 -12.05 8.83
CA ASN A 113 -1.87 -12.60 9.30
C ASN A 113 -2.57 -13.51 8.25
N GLY A 114 -1.99 -13.65 7.05
CA GLY A 114 -2.55 -14.44 5.94
C GLY A 114 -3.64 -13.73 5.12
N GLN A 115 -3.95 -12.47 5.42
CA GLN A 115 -4.95 -11.63 4.76
C GLN A 115 -4.37 -10.32 4.22
N GLY A 116 -3.05 -10.22 4.08
CA GLY A 116 -2.37 -9.00 3.62
C GLY A 116 -2.08 -7.98 4.73
N GLY A 117 -2.26 -8.35 6.01
CA GLY A 117 -1.86 -7.53 7.15
C GLY A 117 -0.85 -8.22 8.06
N GLY A 118 -0.43 -7.50 9.08
CA GLY A 118 0.51 -7.90 10.12
C GLY A 118 -0.19 -7.99 11.47
N MET A 119 0.21 -8.96 12.29
CA MET A 119 -0.29 -9.12 13.65
C MET A 119 0.82 -9.51 14.62
N ALA A 120 0.74 -9.01 15.84
CA ALA A 120 1.50 -9.49 16.98
C ALA A 120 0.69 -9.31 18.27
N ALA A 121 1.09 -9.99 19.34
CA ALA A 121 0.49 -9.82 20.66
C ALA A 121 1.61 -9.60 21.68
N ILE A 122 1.37 -8.70 22.62
CA ILE A 122 2.22 -8.45 23.78
C ILE A 122 1.47 -8.77 25.07
N TRP A 123 2.21 -9.21 26.08
CA TRP A 123 1.66 -9.54 27.40
C TRP A 123 2.22 -8.62 28.47
N ALA A 124 1.43 -8.33 29.51
CA ALA A 124 1.85 -7.55 30.67
C ALA A 124 3.13 -8.13 31.30
N THR A 125 3.24 -9.46 31.35
CA THR A 125 4.38 -10.19 31.88
C THR A 125 5.67 -9.99 31.08
N ASP A 126 5.58 -9.66 29.79
CA ASP A 126 6.77 -9.44 28.96
C ASP A 126 7.59 -8.25 29.45
N PHE A 127 6.93 -7.30 30.15
CA PHE A 127 7.55 -6.08 30.66
C PHE A 127 8.01 -6.20 32.12
N ILE A 128 7.65 -7.25 32.87
CA ILE A 128 7.97 -7.32 34.31
C ILE A 128 9.43 -7.74 34.49
N ALA A 129 10.24 -6.85 35.05
CA ALA A 129 11.67 -7.07 35.25
C ALA A 129 11.99 -7.84 36.54
N SER A 130 11.11 -7.76 37.55
CA SER A 130 11.29 -8.44 38.83
C SER A 130 9.98 -8.57 39.60
N ASP A 131 9.94 -9.52 40.53
CA ASP A 131 8.83 -9.72 41.47
C ASP A 131 8.50 -8.44 42.26
N VAL A 132 7.21 -8.20 42.44
CA VAL A 132 6.64 -7.08 43.19
C VAL A 132 5.89 -7.64 44.38
N PHE A 133 6.06 -7.04 45.55
CA PHE A 133 5.39 -7.47 46.78
C PHE A 133 4.50 -6.35 47.31
N ASP A 134 3.34 -6.73 47.85
CA ASP A 134 2.48 -5.81 48.59
C ASP A 134 3.08 -5.44 49.96
N CYS A 135 2.37 -4.57 50.69
CA CYS A 135 2.77 -4.14 52.02
C CYS A 135 2.76 -5.26 53.08
N PHE A 136 2.10 -6.38 52.81
CA PHE A 136 2.07 -7.57 53.68
C PHE A 136 3.14 -8.61 53.29
N GLY A 137 3.92 -8.35 52.23
CA GLY A 137 4.92 -9.27 51.72
C GLY A 137 4.36 -10.38 50.82
N ASN A 138 3.10 -10.26 50.38
CA ASN A 138 2.54 -11.18 49.39
C ASN A 138 3.05 -10.81 47.99
N LEU A 139 3.36 -11.82 47.18
CA LEU A 139 3.73 -11.64 45.79
C LEU A 139 2.52 -11.13 44.99
N ILE A 140 2.73 -10.09 44.17
CA ILE A 140 1.73 -9.64 43.21
C ILE A 140 1.83 -10.49 41.94
N ASP A 141 0.75 -11.21 41.62
CA ASP A 141 0.62 -12.04 40.41
C ASP A 141 -0.44 -11.52 39.42
N LYS A 142 -1.16 -10.45 39.79
CA LYS A 142 -2.20 -9.82 38.96
C LYS A 142 -1.63 -8.60 38.24
N TYR A 143 -1.41 -8.78 36.95
CA TYR A 143 -0.98 -7.71 36.05
C TYR A 143 -2.06 -7.39 35.01
N SER A 144 -2.07 -6.14 34.56
CA SER A 144 -2.88 -5.72 33.42
C SER A 144 -2.11 -4.75 32.54
N ILE A 145 -2.41 -4.73 31.24
CA ILE A 145 -1.74 -3.89 30.25
C ILE A 145 -2.77 -3.07 29.46
N TYR A 146 -2.47 -1.78 29.24
CA TYR A 146 -3.33 -0.84 28.51
C TYR A 146 -2.47 0.13 27.70
N THR A 147 -2.96 0.59 26.54
CA THR A 147 -2.28 1.68 25.84
C THR A 147 -2.39 2.98 26.64
N GLU A 148 -1.46 3.91 26.44
CA GLU A 148 -1.53 5.23 27.07
C GLU A 148 -2.79 6.00 26.66
N GLU A 149 -3.30 5.77 25.44
CA GLU A 149 -4.55 6.36 24.96
C GLU A 149 -5.75 5.91 25.80
N GLU A 150 -5.87 4.61 26.09
CA GLU A 150 -6.93 4.07 26.93
C GLU A 150 -6.78 4.53 28.39
N ALA A 151 -5.58 4.40 28.95
CA ALA A 151 -5.32 4.61 30.36
C ALA A 151 -5.12 6.10 30.74
N GLY A 152 -4.91 6.97 29.76
CA GLY A 152 -4.78 8.42 29.94
C GLY A 152 -6.12 9.15 30.13
N VAL A 153 -7.25 8.48 29.86
CA VAL A 153 -8.58 9.07 30.01
C VAL A 153 -8.88 9.38 31.48
N ALA A 154 -9.40 10.58 31.75
CA ALA A 154 -9.73 10.99 33.11
C ALA A 154 -10.76 10.04 33.74
N GLY A 155 -10.45 9.52 34.93
CA GLY A 155 -11.29 8.55 35.65
C GLY A 155 -11.07 7.08 35.23
N PHE A 156 -10.09 6.79 34.37
CA PHE A 156 -9.71 5.42 34.05
C PHE A 156 -9.33 4.64 35.31
N THR A 157 -9.88 3.43 35.44
CA THR A 157 -9.55 2.49 36.51
C THR A 157 -9.19 1.15 35.88
N PRO A 158 -8.00 0.59 36.14
CA PRO A 158 -7.58 -0.67 35.55
C PRO A 158 -8.42 -1.83 36.07
N VAL A 159 -8.72 -2.80 35.20
CA VAL A 159 -9.36 -4.06 35.59
C VAL A 159 -8.30 -5.14 35.65
N ALA A 160 -8.25 -5.90 36.73
CA ALA A 160 -7.33 -7.04 36.84
C ALA A 160 -7.65 -8.09 35.76
N GLY A 161 -6.64 -8.59 35.06
CA GLY A 161 -6.76 -9.73 34.13
C GLY A 161 -6.78 -9.39 32.64
N ARG A 162 -6.60 -8.13 32.24
CA ARG A 162 -6.26 -7.82 30.83
C ARG A 162 -4.78 -8.09 30.61
N LEU A 163 -4.46 -9.34 30.30
CA LEU A 163 -3.07 -9.80 30.27
C LEU A 163 -2.31 -9.40 29.01
N GLY A 164 -2.99 -9.01 27.92
CA GLY A 164 -2.33 -8.69 26.67
C GLY A 164 -3.06 -7.65 25.82
N ILE A 165 -2.35 -7.17 24.81
CA ILE A 165 -2.82 -6.27 23.75
C ILE A 165 -2.38 -6.86 22.41
N ASP A 166 -3.31 -6.89 21.45
CA ASP A 166 -3.01 -7.21 20.07
C ASP A 166 -2.57 -5.95 19.32
N LEU A 167 -1.54 -6.08 18.51
CA LEU A 167 -0.97 -5.04 17.65
C LEU A 167 -1.15 -5.45 16.20
N ASP A 168 -1.49 -4.49 15.36
CA ASP A 168 -1.66 -4.68 13.94
C ASP A 168 -0.89 -3.62 13.14
N CYS A 169 -1.19 -3.51 11.85
CA CYS A 169 -0.52 -2.59 10.95
C CYS A 169 -0.80 -1.11 11.20
N GLU A 170 -1.83 -0.73 11.99
CA GLU A 170 -2.12 0.68 12.28
C GLU A 170 -0.97 1.36 13.03
N VAL A 171 -0.20 0.58 13.79
CA VAL A 171 0.87 1.06 14.67
C VAL A 171 2.26 0.63 14.21
N VAL A 172 2.42 0.12 12.98
CA VAL A 172 3.72 -0.31 12.45
C VAL A 172 4.69 0.88 12.35
N ASN A 173 5.96 0.66 12.70
CA ASN A 173 7.02 1.68 12.73
C ASN A 173 6.73 2.86 13.68
N GLN A 174 5.81 2.71 14.62
CA GLN A 174 5.51 3.68 15.65
C GLN A 174 5.99 3.19 17.03
N ASP A 175 6.30 4.15 17.90
CA ASP A 175 6.51 3.90 19.33
C ASP A 175 5.14 3.94 20.02
N VAL A 176 4.66 2.80 20.50
CA VAL A 176 3.37 2.68 21.20
C VAL A 176 3.61 2.81 22.71
N PRO A 177 3.21 3.92 23.35
CA PRO A 177 3.30 4.07 24.80
C PRO A 177 2.23 3.22 25.50
N VAL A 178 2.65 2.47 26.51
CA VAL A 178 1.81 1.49 27.23
C VAL A 178 2.00 1.64 28.73
N ARG A 179 0.93 1.41 29.49
CA ARG A 179 0.97 1.31 30.96
C ARG A 179 0.77 -0.14 31.39
N VAL A 180 1.68 -0.63 32.21
CA VAL A 180 1.57 -1.96 32.83
C VAL A 180 1.26 -1.75 34.31
N TYR A 181 0.11 -2.27 34.73
CA TYR A 181 -0.41 -2.16 36.09
C TYR A 181 -0.10 -3.42 36.89
N ALA A 182 0.30 -3.23 38.15
CA ALA A 182 0.26 -4.27 39.17
C ALA A 182 -0.95 -4.01 40.08
N VAL A 183 -1.79 -5.03 40.29
CA VAL A 183 -3.04 -4.92 41.04
C VAL A 183 -2.97 -5.79 42.28
N ALA A 184 -3.10 -5.18 43.46
CA ALA A 184 -3.17 -5.89 44.73
C ALA A 184 -4.54 -6.54 44.98
N ASP A 185 -4.61 -7.48 45.92
CA ASP A 185 -5.85 -8.17 46.29
C ASP A 185 -6.94 -7.25 46.84
N ASN A 186 -6.54 -6.14 47.45
CA ASN A 186 -7.45 -5.11 47.93
C ASN A 186 -7.97 -4.19 46.79
N GLY A 187 -7.57 -4.44 45.54
CA GLY A 187 -7.95 -3.66 44.36
C GLY A 187 -7.12 -2.40 44.12
N SER A 188 -6.18 -2.06 45.00
CA SER A 188 -5.25 -0.96 44.74
C SER A 188 -4.29 -1.31 43.60
N ALA A 189 -4.03 -0.36 42.72
CA ALA A 189 -3.19 -0.58 41.54
C ALA A 189 -2.33 0.64 41.26
N ASP A 190 -1.09 0.38 40.85
CA ASP A 190 -0.17 1.40 40.33
C ASP A 190 0.54 0.84 39.09
N TYR A 191 1.18 1.71 38.31
CA TYR A 191 1.71 1.36 37.00
C TYR A 191 3.13 1.86 36.75
N CYS A 192 3.75 1.27 35.75
CA CYS A 192 4.92 1.79 35.07
C CYS A 192 4.53 2.16 33.63
N SER A 193 5.16 3.18 33.06
CA SER A 193 5.03 3.53 31.64
C SER A 193 6.20 2.95 30.86
N VAL A 194 5.89 2.27 29.76
CA VAL A 194 6.86 1.60 28.86
C VAL A 194 6.55 1.94 27.41
N ILE A 195 7.50 1.67 26.51
CA ILE A 195 7.36 1.90 25.07
C ILE A 195 7.48 0.56 24.34
N VAL A 196 6.60 0.33 23.38
CA VAL A 196 6.67 -0.81 22.46
C VAL A 196 7.04 -0.30 21.08
N GLN A 197 8.16 -0.78 20.55
CA GLN A 197 8.59 -0.47 19.19
C GLN A 197 8.07 -1.56 18.25
N VAL A 198 7.19 -1.17 17.33
CA VAL A 198 6.57 -2.12 16.41
C VAL A 198 7.28 -2.11 15.07
N GLN A 199 7.72 -3.28 14.62
CA GLN A 199 8.41 -3.47 13.35
C GLN A 199 7.67 -4.50 12.49
N ALA A 200 7.75 -4.37 11.17
CA ALA A 200 7.26 -5.41 10.27
C ALA A 200 8.30 -6.54 10.13
N PHE A 201 7.84 -7.79 9.97
CA PHE A 201 8.73 -8.93 9.68
C PHE A 201 9.52 -8.76 8.36
N GLN A 202 8.89 -8.14 7.37
CA GLN A 202 9.48 -7.78 6.08
C GLN A 202 8.65 -6.65 5.44
N ASP A 203 9.22 -6.00 4.41
CA ASP A 203 8.49 -5.04 3.58
C ASP A 203 7.24 -5.71 2.96
N GLY A 204 6.11 -5.01 2.95
CA GLY A 204 4.83 -5.49 2.41
C GLY A 204 3.90 -6.23 3.39
N VAL A 205 4.30 -6.49 4.64
CA VAL A 205 3.40 -7.08 5.67
C VAL A 205 2.32 -6.09 6.13
N CYS A 206 2.62 -4.80 6.04
CA CYS A 206 1.74 -3.68 6.40
C CYS A 206 1.70 -2.61 5.31
N GLY A 207 1.97 -2.98 4.06
CA GLY A 207 1.65 -2.13 2.94
C GLY A 207 0.16 -2.28 2.68
N GLU A 208 -0.61 -1.19 2.78
CA GLU A 208 -1.83 -1.10 1.97
C GLU A 208 -1.38 -1.42 0.54
N ALA A 209 -1.91 -2.49 -0.07
CA ALA A 209 -1.73 -2.65 -1.49
C ALA A 209 -2.27 -1.37 -2.12
N GLY A 210 -1.40 -0.56 -2.70
CA GLY A 210 -1.79 0.71 -3.30
C GLY A 210 -2.85 0.46 -4.37
N PRO A 211 -3.67 1.46 -4.71
CA PRO A 211 -4.62 1.33 -5.82
C PRO A 211 -3.95 0.81 -7.09
N ASN A 212 -4.69 0.03 -7.85
CA ASN A 212 -4.22 -0.48 -9.13
C ASN A 212 -4.74 0.41 -10.26
N LEU A 213 -3.98 0.51 -11.34
CA LEU A 213 -4.45 1.08 -12.61
C LEU A 213 -4.41 -0.03 -13.66
N THR A 214 -5.57 -0.40 -14.16
CA THR A 214 -5.73 -1.39 -15.22
C THR A 214 -6.59 -0.84 -16.35
N GLY A 215 -6.33 -1.38 -17.54
CA GLY A 215 -7.09 -1.09 -18.74
C GLY A 215 -6.80 -2.15 -19.80
N THR A 216 -7.45 -2.00 -20.94
CA THR A 216 -7.34 -2.86 -22.09
C THR A 216 -7.00 -2.07 -23.34
N ILE A 217 -6.27 -2.71 -24.26
CA ILE A 217 -5.94 -2.15 -25.57
C ILE A 217 -6.56 -3.03 -26.64
N ALA A 218 -7.47 -2.44 -27.42
CA ALA A 218 -8.12 -3.11 -28.54
C ALA A 218 -8.13 -2.22 -29.78
N THR A 219 -8.15 -2.83 -30.96
CA THR A 219 -8.34 -2.11 -32.22
C THR A 219 -9.75 -1.51 -32.31
N ARG A 220 -9.96 -0.56 -33.24
CA ARG A 220 -11.27 0.02 -33.59
C ARG A 220 -12.38 -0.99 -33.97
N THR A 221 -12.04 -2.27 -34.16
CA THR A 221 -12.99 -3.36 -34.43
C THR A 221 -13.09 -4.36 -33.27
N ASP A 222 -12.78 -3.92 -32.05
CA ASP A 222 -12.81 -4.70 -30.79
C ASP A 222 -11.90 -5.93 -30.76
N ARG A 223 -10.84 -5.96 -31.59
CA ARG A 223 -9.81 -7.01 -31.51
C ARG A 223 -8.74 -6.61 -30.50
N ALA A 224 -8.63 -7.37 -29.41
CA ALA A 224 -7.57 -7.23 -28.40
C ALA A 224 -6.16 -7.25 -29.00
N MET A 225 -5.25 -6.46 -28.42
CA MET A 225 -3.85 -6.35 -28.86
C MET A 225 -2.89 -6.76 -27.76
N ALA A 226 -2.17 -7.86 -28.00
CA ALA A 226 -1.12 -8.37 -27.11
C ALA A 226 0.27 -7.79 -27.45
N ASN A 227 1.16 -7.78 -26.45
CA ASN A 227 2.53 -7.30 -26.56
C ASN A 227 2.66 -5.81 -26.92
N VAL A 228 1.65 -5.00 -26.61
CA VAL A 228 1.78 -3.53 -26.64
C VAL A 228 2.51 -3.12 -25.38
N ALA A 229 3.57 -2.32 -25.51
CA ALA A 229 4.27 -1.77 -24.36
C ALA A 229 3.44 -0.62 -23.78
N VAL A 230 3.16 -0.67 -22.49
CA VAL A 230 2.41 0.37 -21.77
C VAL A 230 3.31 0.91 -20.69
N THR A 231 3.67 2.18 -20.79
CA THR A 231 4.52 2.88 -19.82
C THR A 231 3.64 3.73 -18.91
N LEU A 232 3.81 3.57 -17.60
CA LEU A 232 3.23 4.42 -16.58
C LEU A 232 4.35 5.28 -15.97
N THR A 233 4.15 6.59 -15.99
CA THR A 233 5.04 7.58 -15.37
C THR A 233 4.25 8.36 -14.31
N GLY A 234 4.76 8.35 -13.08
CA GLY A 234 4.20 9.08 -11.95
C GLY A 234 5.01 10.35 -11.65
N GLU A 235 4.33 11.45 -11.36
CA GLU A 235 4.99 12.72 -11.03
C GLU A 235 5.88 12.58 -9.78
N GLY A 236 7.01 13.30 -9.75
CA GLY A 236 7.91 13.30 -8.60
C GLY A 236 8.67 11.99 -8.38
N GLY A 237 8.62 11.07 -9.34
CA GLY A 237 9.21 9.74 -9.23
C GLY A 237 8.36 8.77 -8.41
N ALA A 238 7.04 9.01 -8.30
CA ALA A 238 6.11 8.12 -7.61
C ALA A 238 6.16 6.69 -8.18
N MET A 239 6.29 6.55 -9.50
CA MET A 239 6.53 5.28 -10.19
C MET A 239 7.01 5.54 -11.62
N ASP A 240 7.84 4.66 -12.16
CA ASP A 240 8.10 4.56 -13.60
C ASP A 240 8.19 3.07 -13.94
N GLU A 241 7.20 2.55 -14.65
CA GLU A 241 7.10 1.14 -15.00
C GLU A 241 6.62 0.96 -16.44
N THR A 242 7.15 -0.06 -17.13
CA THR A 242 6.63 -0.50 -18.43
C THR A 242 6.20 -1.96 -18.35
N VAL A 243 4.96 -2.23 -18.73
CA VAL A 243 4.39 -3.58 -18.82
C VAL A 243 4.00 -3.90 -20.27
N LEU A 244 3.83 -5.19 -20.59
CA LEU A 244 3.30 -5.62 -21.89
C LEU A 244 1.85 -6.08 -21.71
N THR A 245 0.98 -5.72 -22.66
CA THR A 245 -0.39 -6.25 -22.69
C THR A 245 -0.41 -7.76 -22.92
N ASP A 246 -1.36 -8.45 -22.29
CA ASP A 246 -1.56 -9.89 -22.44
C ASP A 246 -2.36 -10.27 -23.69
N ALA A 247 -2.71 -11.56 -23.83
CA ALA A 247 -3.50 -12.06 -24.98
C ALA A 247 -4.92 -11.47 -25.08
N ALA A 248 -5.47 -10.96 -23.99
CA ALA A 248 -6.75 -10.26 -23.95
C ALA A 248 -6.58 -8.74 -24.12
N GLY A 249 -5.34 -8.26 -24.33
CA GLY A 249 -5.02 -6.85 -24.46
C GLY A 249 -4.96 -6.10 -23.13
N GLN A 250 -4.99 -6.81 -21.99
CA GLN A 250 -5.03 -6.20 -20.67
C GLN A 250 -3.63 -5.84 -20.16
N PHE A 251 -3.52 -4.69 -19.50
CA PHE A 251 -2.36 -4.27 -18.72
C PHE A 251 -2.78 -3.92 -17.28
N ASN A 252 -1.83 -3.98 -16.34
CA ASN A 252 -2.11 -3.72 -14.93
C ASN A 252 -0.85 -3.22 -14.22
N PHE A 253 -0.98 -2.06 -13.57
CA PHE A 253 -0.01 -1.51 -12.63
C PHE A 253 -0.58 -1.64 -11.23
N VAL A 254 0.22 -2.13 -10.30
CA VAL A 254 -0.20 -2.41 -8.92
C VAL A 254 0.51 -1.52 -7.94
N ASP A 255 -0.08 -1.37 -6.75
CA ASP A 255 0.54 -0.68 -5.62
C ASP A 255 0.91 0.79 -5.91
N LEU A 256 0.04 1.50 -6.64
CA LEU A 256 0.25 2.92 -6.93
C LEU A 256 0.13 3.77 -5.66
N THR A 257 0.93 4.82 -5.57
CA THR A 257 0.83 5.82 -4.49
C THR A 257 -0.41 6.69 -4.68
N MET A 258 -1.27 6.77 -3.65
CA MET A 258 -2.44 7.67 -3.63
C MET A 258 -2.04 9.15 -3.64
N GLY A 259 -2.88 9.98 -4.26
CA GLY A 259 -2.70 11.43 -4.36
C GLY A 259 -1.61 11.87 -5.33
N ALA A 260 -0.95 10.94 -6.02
CA ALA A 260 0.01 11.24 -7.08
C ALA A 260 -0.70 11.30 -8.45
N ASP A 261 -0.05 12.00 -9.38
CA ASP A 261 -0.45 12.09 -10.78
C ASP A 261 0.26 11.00 -11.59
N TYR A 262 -0.48 10.33 -12.47
CA TYR A 262 0.03 9.28 -13.35
C TYR A 262 -0.34 9.55 -14.81
N THR A 263 0.61 9.30 -15.70
CA THR A 263 0.41 9.29 -17.14
C THR A 263 0.67 7.88 -17.67
N VAL A 264 -0.28 7.34 -18.42
CA VAL A 264 -0.19 6.04 -19.08
C VAL A 264 -0.06 6.26 -20.58
N GLN A 265 0.99 5.71 -21.18
CA GLN A 265 1.32 5.84 -22.59
C GLN A 265 1.59 4.47 -23.22
N PRO A 266 0.72 4.00 -24.14
CA PRO A 266 1.00 2.82 -24.94
C PRO A 266 1.93 3.13 -26.13
N GLU A 267 2.76 2.16 -26.49
CA GLU A 267 3.65 2.17 -27.65
C GLU A 267 3.70 0.76 -28.25
N TYR A 268 3.61 0.66 -29.58
CA TYR A 268 3.80 -0.60 -30.29
C TYR A 268 4.76 -0.42 -31.46
N ALA A 269 6.05 -0.45 -31.11
CA ALA A 269 7.17 -0.25 -32.02
C ALA A 269 7.44 -1.46 -32.93
N VAL A 270 6.51 -1.72 -33.86
CA VAL A 270 6.65 -2.74 -34.90
C VAL A 270 6.74 -2.11 -36.28
N ALA A 271 7.34 -2.82 -37.25
CA ALA A 271 7.36 -2.37 -38.64
C ALA A 271 5.94 -2.38 -39.24
N VAL A 272 5.69 -1.53 -40.23
CA VAL A 272 4.40 -1.50 -40.93
C VAL A 272 4.09 -2.86 -41.54
N ASN A 273 2.93 -3.42 -41.19
CA ASN A 273 2.47 -4.67 -41.79
C ASN A 273 1.87 -4.38 -43.17
N VAL A 274 2.66 -4.53 -44.22
CA VAL A 274 2.21 -4.37 -45.62
C VAL A 274 1.18 -5.40 -46.06
N GLN A 275 0.82 -6.39 -45.23
CA GLN A 275 -0.35 -7.24 -45.47
C GLN A 275 -1.65 -6.57 -45.04
N ASP A 276 -1.61 -5.74 -44.00
CA ASP A 276 -2.76 -5.01 -43.49
C ASP A 276 -2.97 -3.70 -44.27
N VAL A 277 -1.89 -3.05 -44.72
CA VAL A 277 -1.95 -1.84 -45.57
C VAL A 277 -2.05 -2.22 -47.06
N LYS A 278 -3.13 -1.77 -47.73
CA LYS A 278 -3.56 -2.26 -49.04
C LYS A 278 -3.74 -1.12 -50.05
N THR A 279 -3.70 -1.44 -51.34
CA THR A 279 -4.07 -0.48 -52.40
C THR A 279 -5.52 0.00 -52.32
N SER A 280 -6.43 -0.79 -51.72
CA SER A 280 -7.81 -0.37 -51.43
C SER A 280 -7.88 0.73 -50.38
N ASP A 281 -6.93 0.78 -49.43
CA ASP A 281 -6.83 1.86 -48.45
C ASP A 281 -6.53 3.18 -49.15
N ILE A 282 -5.57 3.18 -50.07
CA ILE A 282 -5.23 4.33 -50.90
C ILE A 282 -6.44 4.83 -51.70
N VAL A 283 -7.22 3.92 -52.30
CA VAL A 283 -8.44 4.28 -53.05
C VAL A 283 -9.48 4.91 -52.12
N LYS A 284 -9.70 4.33 -50.94
CA LYS A 284 -10.65 4.84 -49.94
C LYS A 284 -10.26 6.24 -49.47
N ILE A 285 -8.99 6.45 -49.12
CA ILE A 285 -8.46 7.75 -48.70
C ILE A 285 -8.59 8.78 -49.83
N ALA A 286 -8.29 8.41 -51.08
CA ALA A 286 -8.43 9.31 -52.23
C ALA A 286 -9.88 9.76 -52.41
N ASN A 287 -10.86 8.85 -52.28
CA ASN A 287 -12.28 9.20 -52.35
C ASN A 287 -12.70 10.13 -51.21
N VAL A 288 -12.14 9.98 -50.01
CA VAL A 288 -12.38 10.88 -48.87
C VAL A 288 -11.80 12.27 -49.14
N ILE A 289 -10.56 12.37 -49.62
CA ILE A 289 -9.93 13.67 -49.98
C ILE A 289 -10.74 14.40 -51.06
N LEU A 290 -11.32 13.67 -52.01
CA LEU A 290 -12.16 14.22 -53.08
C LEU A 290 -13.60 14.55 -52.64
N GLY A 291 -13.99 14.19 -51.41
CA GLY A 291 -15.35 14.35 -50.89
C GLY A 291 -16.39 13.43 -51.57
N ALA A 292 -15.94 12.34 -52.18
CA ALA A 292 -16.80 11.36 -52.84
C ALA A 292 -17.35 10.31 -51.86
N GLU A 293 -16.62 10.04 -50.78
CA GLU A 293 -17.02 9.12 -49.71
C GLU A 293 -16.53 9.64 -48.35
N ASP A 294 -17.10 9.12 -47.26
CA ASP A 294 -16.61 9.35 -45.90
C ASP A 294 -16.03 8.06 -45.30
N PHE A 295 -15.17 8.17 -44.30
CA PHE A 295 -14.80 7.03 -43.47
C PHE A 295 -15.96 6.58 -42.57
N THR A 296 -15.98 5.29 -42.23
CA THR A 296 -17.00 4.72 -41.35
C THR A 296 -16.66 4.94 -39.88
N SER A 297 -15.37 4.97 -39.53
CA SER A 297 -14.89 5.22 -38.18
C SER A 297 -14.10 6.52 -38.12
N PRO A 298 -14.26 7.38 -37.10
CA PRO A 298 -13.43 8.57 -36.94
C PRO A 298 -11.93 8.24 -36.78
N TYR A 299 -11.60 7.07 -36.23
CA TYR A 299 -10.22 6.57 -36.13
C TYR A 299 -9.55 6.37 -37.50
N ASP A 300 -10.33 6.20 -38.58
CA ASP A 300 -9.79 6.04 -39.93
C ASP A 300 -9.20 7.34 -40.48
N TYR A 301 -9.65 8.51 -39.99
CA TYR A 301 -9.02 9.78 -40.34
C TYR A 301 -7.60 9.85 -39.74
N LEU A 302 -7.42 9.39 -38.52
CA LEU A 302 -6.12 9.34 -37.85
C LEU A 302 -5.20 8.29 -38.49
N ALA A 303 -5.74 7.11 -38.81
CA ALA A 303 -5.01 6.08 -39.55
C ALA A 303 -4.58 6.56 -40.94
N ALA A 304 -5.37 7.40 -41.60
CA ALA A 304 -5.05 7.93 -42.93
C ALA A 304 -3.97 9.02 -42.91
N ASP A 305 -3.79 9.74 -41.80
CA ASP A 305 -2.79 10.80 -41.60
C ASP A 305 -1.45 10.18 -41.15
N VAL A 306 -0.75 9.55 -42.08
CA VAL A 306 0.45 8.74 -41.80
C VAL A 306 1.71 9.57 -41.55
N ASP A 307 1.70 10.86 -41.91
CA ASP A 307 2.75 11.81 -41.53
C ASP A 307 2.40 12.62 -40.27
N GLN A 308 1.22 12.37 -39.68
CA GLN A 308 0.73 12.89 -38.41
C GLN A 308 0.72 14.43 -38.34
N ASN A 309 0.50 15.07 -39.48
CA ASN A 309 0.50 16.53 -39.58
C ASN A 309 -0.89 17.15 -39.28
N ARG A 310 -1.88 16.31 -38.92
CA ARG A 310 -3.28 16.65 -38.66
C ARG A 310 -4.03 17.19 -39.87
N ASN A 311 -3.62 16.78 -41.06
CA ASN A 311 -4.18 17.26 -42.31
C ASN A 311 -4.11 16.18 -43.39
N LEU A 312 -5.21 15.46 -43.55
CA LEU A 312 -5.35 14.44 -44.59
C LEU A 312 -5.26 15.03 -45.99
N ASN A 313 -4.21 14.66 -46.73
CA ASN A 313 -3.97 15.14 -48.07
C ASN A 313 -3.25 14.12 -48.97
N VAL A 314 -2.86 14.53 -50.17
CA VAL A 314 -2.26 13.63 -51.17
C VAL A 314 -0.87 13.12 -50.73
N LEU A 315 -0.17 13.82 -49.85
CA LEU A 315 1.12 13.37 -49.32
C LEU A 315 1.00 12.08 -48.51
N ASP A 316 -0.10 11.90 -47.77
CA ASP A 316 -0.40 10.66 -47.05
C ASP A 316 -0.53 9.47 -47.99
N LEU A 317 -1.26 9.66 -49.10
CA LEU A 317 -1.42 8.65 -50.15
C LEU A 317 -0.06 8.23 -50.73
N VAL A 318 0.82 9.21 -50.97
CA VAL A 318 2.15 8.96 -51.53
C VAL A 318 3.02 8.20 -50.51
N ALA A 319 2.96 8.55 -49.22
CA ALA A 319 3.68 7.85 -48.16
C ALA A 319 3.24 6.39 -48.03
N ILE A 320 1.92 6.12 -48.00
CA ILE A 320 1.37 4.76 -48.00
C ILE A 320 1.82 3.98 -49.25
N GLN A 321 1.74 4.59 -50.43
CA GLN A 321 2.15 3.94 -51.67
C GLN A 321 3.64 3.57 -51.67
N ARG A 322 4.50 4.42 -51.11
CA ARG A 322 5.95 4.17 -51.02
C ARG A 322 6.27 3.00 -50.09
N VAL A 323 5.59 2.89 -48.95
CA VAL A 323 5.73 1.76 -48.03
C VAL A 323 5.24 0.45 -48.67
N ILE A 324 4.08 0.47 -49.33
CA ILE A 324 3.56 -0.71 -50.07
C ILE A 324 4.56 -1.19 -51.13
N LEU A 325 5.22 -0.27 -51.84
CA LEU A 325 6.20 -0.59 -52.89
C LEU A 325 7.58 -0.97 -52.33
N GLY A 326 7.77 -0.94 -51.01
CA GLY A 326 9.07 -1.17 -50.38
C GLY A 326 10.12 -0.12 -50.76
N LEU A 327 9.69 1.09 -51.14
CA LEU A 327 10.59 2.23 -51.33
C LEU A 327 11.03 2.79 -49.98
N ASP A 328 10.14 2.73 -48.99
CA ASP A 328 10.41 3.06 -47.60
C ASP A 328 10.06 1.85 -46.71
N ALA A 329 10.81 1.65 -45.63
CA ALA A 329 10.54 0.57 -44.68
C ALA A 329 9.43 0.92 -43.69
N ASN A 330 9.31 2.20 -43.32
CA ASN A 330 8.33 2.76 -42.38
C ASN A 330 7.89 4.16 -42.85
N TYR A 331 6.85 4.70 -42.21
CA TYR A 331 6.47 6.11 -42.38
C TYR A 331 7.51 7.06 -41.78
N ALA A 332 7.40 8.36 -42.10
CA ALA A 332 8.38 9.37 -41.70
C ALA A 332 8.52 9.54 -40.18
N THR A 333 7.44 9.31 -39.43
CA THR A 333 7.42 9.37 -37.96
C THR A 333 8.04 8.12 -37.33
N GLY A 334 8.14 7.02 -38.08
CA GLY A 334 8.62 5.72 -37.60
C GLY A 334 7.54 4.85 -36.95
N GLU A 335 6.39 5.43 -36.62
CA GLU A 335 5.27 4.74 -35.98
C GLU A 335 4.40 4.02 -37.00
N SER A 336 3.94 2.82 -36.65
CA SER A 336 3.01 2.03 -37.47
C SER A 336 1.62 1.90 -36.83
N TRP A 337 1.50 2.27 -35.55
CA TRP A 337 0.28 2.24 -34.76
C TRP A 337 0.15 3.52 -33.95
N GLY A 338 -1.08 4.03 -33.83
CA GLY A 338 -1.46 5.08 -32.90
C GLY A 338 -2.50 4.58 -31.89
N PHE A 339 -2.62 5.28 -30.76
CA PHE A 339 -3.49 4.91 -29.65
C PHE A 339 -4.26 6.14 -29.15
N VAL A 340 -5.49 5.91 -28.72
CA VAL A 340 -6.37 6.95 -28.16
C VAL A 340 -7.03 6.39 -26.91
N PRO A 341 -7.08 7.12 -25.79
CA PRO A 341 -7.93 6.74 -24.67
C PRO A 341 -9.39 6.56 -25.12
N ALA A 342 -10.04 5.49 -24.65
CA ALA A 342 -11.37 5.10 -25.11
C ALA A 342 -12.50 6.08 -24.70
N ASP A 343 -12.23 6.94 -23.71
CA ASP A 343 -13.15 7.96 -23.19
C ASP A 343 -13.11 9.28 -23.99
N VAL A 344 -12.19 9.41 -24.93
CA VAL A 344 -12.00 10.63 -25.74
C VAL A 344 -13.01 10.69 -26.88
N ASP A 345 -13.68 11.83 -27.04
CA ASP A 345 -14.54 12.10 -28.19
C ASP A 345 -13.69 12.34 -29.45
N VAL A 346 -13.65 11.32 -30.30
CA VAL A 346 -12.93 11.36 -31.59
C VAL A 346 -13.76 11.91 -32.75
N SER A 347 -14.93 12.50 -32.51
CA SER A 347 -15.77 13.07 -33.59
C SER A 347 -15.07 14.17 -34.41
N ASN A 348 -14.07 14.85 -33.82
CA ASN A 348 -13.18 15.75 -34.51
C ASN A 348 -11.71 15.35 -34.27
N PRO A 349 -11.16 14.41 -35.09
CA PRO A 349 -9.84 13.82 -34.85
C PRO A 349 -8.68 14.82 -34.95
N TYR A 350 -8.89 15.99 -35.59
CA TYR A 350 -7.86 17.04 -35.73
C TYR A 350 -8.03 18.19 -34.72
N ALA A 351 -8.77 17.98 -33.63
CA ALA A 351 -8.87 18.96 -32.56
C ALA A 351 -7.47 19.32 -31.98
N ALA A 352 -7.33 20.54 -31.46
CA ALA A 352 -6.03 21.10 -31.10
C ALA A 352 -5.25 20.29 -30.03
N ALA A 353 -5.92 19.47 -29.23
CA ALA A 353 -5.33 18.53 -28.30
C ALA A 353 -5.97 17.15 -28.51
N PHE A 354 -5.29 16.30 -29.26
CA PHE A 354 -5.65 14.89 -29.37
C PHE A 354 -4.76 14.13 -28.37
N PRO A 355 -5.32 13.57 -27.29
CA PRO A 355 -4.53 12.90 -26.26
C PRO A 355 -4.11 11.50 -26.73
N GLU A 356 -2.81 11.27 -26.79
CA GLU A 356 -2.21 9.94 -27.02
C GLU A 356 -1.92 9.20 -25.70
N VAL A 357 -2.20 9.85 -24.58
CA VAL A 357 -1.94 9.37 -23.23
C VAL A 357 -3.20 9.46 -22.37
N TYR A 358 -3.30 8.57 -21.39
CA TYR A 358 -4.31 8.64 -20.35
C TYR A 358 -3.68 9.28 -19.10
N ASN A 359 -4.32 10.29 -18.52
CA ASN A 359 -3.83 10.95 -17.31
C ASN A 359 -4.81 10.72 -16.16
N ALA A 360 -4.28 10.25 -15.04
CA ALA A 360 -4.97 10.15 -13.76
C ALA A 360 -4.34 11.13 -12.78
N ASN A 361 -5.03 12.23 -12.49
CA ASN A 361 -4.54 13.23 -11.54
C ASN A 361 -5.10 12.97 -10.13
N ASP A 362 -4.31 13.26 -9.11
CA ASP A 362 -4.66 13.12 -7.69
C ASP A 362 -5.28 11.74 -7.40
N LEU A 363 -4.59 10.63 -7.69
CA LEU A 363 -5.16 9.28 -7.65
C LEU A 363 -5.85 8.96 -6.30
N THR A 364 -7.18 8.83 -6.31
CA THR A 364 -7.98 8.62 -5.09
C THR A 364 -8.38 7.16 -4.83
N GLY A 365 -8.11 6.26 -5.78
CA GLY A 365 -8.47 4.84 -5.71
C GLY A 365 -8.11 4.09 -6.99
N SER A 366 -8.44 2.80 -7.07
CA SER A 366 -8.11 1.99 -8.25
C SER A 366 -8.90 2.43 -9.48
N ILE A 367 -8.22 2.51 -10.62
CA ILE A 367 -8.80 2.79 -11.94
C ILE A 367 -8.85 1.46 -12.71
N LEU A 368 -10.02 1.10 -13.23
CA LEU A 368 -10.26 -0.20 -13.85
C LEU A 368 -10.60 -0.12 -15.35
N ASP A 369 -10.60 1.09 -15.91
CA ASP A 369 -11.12 1.45 -17.22
C ASP A 369 -10.18 2.43 -17.96
N ALA A 370 -8.86 2.33 -17.72
CA ALA A 370 -7.85 3.09 -18.48
C ALA A 370 -7.65 2.49 -19.88
N ASP A 371 -8.74 2.32 -20.64
CA ASP A 371 -8.76 1.63 -21.91
C ASP A 371 -8.25 2.50 -23.07
N PHE A 372 -7.67 1.86 -24.09
CA PHE A 372 -7.23 2.52 -25.32
C PHE A 372 -7.77 1.83 -26.57
N VAL A 373 -8.12 2.65 -27.57
CA VAL A 373 -8.42 2.22 -28.93
C VAL A 373 -7.20 2.44 -29.82
N ALA A 374 -6.74 1.35 -30.43
CA ALA A 374 -5.61 1.33 -31.34
C ALA A 374 -6.04 1.40 -32.82
N PHE A 375 -5.24 2.07 -33.64
CA PHE A 375 -5.42 2.13 -35.09
C PHE A 375 -4.06 2.00 -35.79
N ALA A 376 -4.02 1.31 -36.93
CA ALA A 376 -2.80 1.12 -37.71
C ALA A 376 -2.70 2.19 -38.80
N TYR A 377 -1.54 2.86 -38.87
CA TYR A 377 -1.31 3.89 -39.89
C TYR A 377 -1.34 3.27 -41.30
N GLY A 378 -2.18 3.83 -42.16
CA GLY A 378 -2.43 3.41 -43.54
C GLY A 378 -3.48 2.31 -43.72
N ASP A 379 -4.05 1.74 -42.65
CA ASP A 379 -5.13 0.73 -42.75
C ASP A 379 -6.50 1.33 -42.36
N VAL A 380 -7.23 1.79 -43.36
CA VAL A 380 -8.56 2.42 -43.20
C VAL A 380 -9.70 1.48 -43.62
N VAL A 381 -9.39 0.42 -44.36
CA VAL A 381 -10.33 -0.60 -44.81
C VAL A 381 -10.05 -1.89 -44.05
N GLY A 382 -10.88 -2.17 -43.03
CA GLY A 382 -10.74 -3.34 -42.16
C GLY A 382 -11.05 -4.71 -42.79
N ASN A 383 -11.24 -4.80 -44.11
CA ASN A 383 -11.43 -6.07 -44.80
C ASN A 383 -10.07 -6.72 -45.10
N GLY A 384 -9.96 -8.02 -44.84
CA GLY A 384 -8.77 -8.80 -45.19
C GLY A 384 -8.54 -8.91 -46.70
N ARG A 385 -7.35 -9.39 -47.08
CA ARG A 385 -7.02 -9.69 -48.48
C ARG A 385 -7.80 -10.91 -48.97
N SER A 386 -8.36 -10.83 -50.17
CA SER A 386 -8.81 -12.00 -50.92
C SER A 386 -7.69 -12.49 -51.84
N THR A 387 -7.52 -13.80 -51.94
CA THR A 387 -6.60 -14.41 -52.91
C THR A 387 -7.32 -14.62 -54.23
N ALA A 388 -6.80 -14.08 -55.32
CA ALA A 388 -7.23 -14.40 -56.68
C ALA A 388 -6.15 -15.26 -57.37
N SER A 389 -6.59 -16.19 -58.23
CA SER A 389 -5.67 -16.92 -59.10
C SER A 389 -5.20 -15.98 -60.21
N ILE A 390 -3.89 -15.88 -60.40
CA ILE A 390 -3.31 -15.19 -61.55
C ILE A 390 -3.20 -16.20 -62.68
N GLU A 391 -3.81 -15.91 -63.82
CA GLU A 391 -3.66 -16.72 -65.03
C GLU A 391 -2.45 -16.22 -65.82
N ALA A 392 -1.51 -17.11 -66.10
CA ALA A 392 -0.41 -16.88 -67.02
C ALA A 392 -0.37 -18.03 -68.04
N ALA A 393 0.05 -17.75 -69.27
CA ALA A 393 0.21 -18.80 -70.27
C ALA A 393 1.38 -19.72 -69.90
N ASP A 394 1.19 -21.04 -70.03
CA ASP A 394 2.29 -22.00 -69.90
C ASP A 394 3.37 -21.72 -70.95
N ALA A 395 4.63 -21.67 -70.52
CA ALA A 395 5.77 -21.43 -71.38
C ALA A 395 6.96 -22.34 -71.03
N GLN A 396 7.57 -22.96 -72.04
CA GLN A 396 8.89 -23.59 -71.89
C GLN A 396 9.97 -22.52 -72.05
N LEU A 397 10.83 -22.41 -71.05
CA LEU A 397 11.92 -21.42 -71.02
C LEU A 397 13.24 -22.10 -71.36
N GLU A 398 13.87 -21.68 -72.45
CA GLU A 398 15.22 -22.09 -72.84
C GLU A 398 16.23 -20.97 -72.56
N ALA A 399 17.46 -21.34 -72.18
CA ALA A 399 18.51 -20.37 -71.89
C ALA A 399 18.78 -19.45 -73.09
N GLY A 400 18.77 -18.14 -72.85
CA GLY A 400 19.02 -17.11 -73.86
C GLY A 400 17.79 -16.65 -74.65
N GLN A 401 16.60 -17.20 -74.38
CA GLN A 401 15.35 -16.69 -74.95
C GLN A 401 14.72 -15.62 -74.04
N THR A 402 14.13 -14.58 -74.64
CA THR A 402 13.28 -13.62 -73.93
C THR A 402 11.83 -14.07 -73.99
N HIS A 403 11.16 -14.13 -72.85
CA HIS A 403 9.73 -14.41 -72.75
C HIS A 403 9.01 -13.23 -72.10
N THR A 404 7.82 -12.90 -72.61
CA THR A 404 6.97 -11.86 -72.02
C THR A 404 5.85 -12.56 -71.27
N MET A 405 5.88 -12.44 -69.94
CA MET A 405 4.76 -12.83 -69.09
C MET A 405 3.83 -11.63 -68.96
N GLU A 406 2.58 -11.79 -69.40
CA GLU A 406 1.54 -10.79 -69.20
C GLU A 406 0.65 -11.25 -68.04
N ILE A 407 0.59 -10.44 -66.99
CA ILE A 407 -0.28 -10.67 -65.84
C ILE A 407 -1.50 -9.79 -66.04
N ARG A 408 -2.63 -10.39 -66.38
CA ARG A 408 -3.89 -9.65 -66.48
C ARG A 408 -4.75 -9.93 -65.27
N SER A 409 -5.49 -8.91 -64.86
CA SER A 409 -6.60 -9.12 -63.95
C SER A 409 -7.85 -8.41 -64.43
N THR A 410 -8.83 -9.21 -64.86
CA THR A 410 -10.14 -8.69 -65.30
C THR A 410 -11.13 -8.50 -64.14
N GLU A 411 -10.81 -8.99 -62.94
CA GLU A 411 -11.72 -8.98 -61.77
C GLU A 411 -11.08 -8.41 -60.49
N LEU A 412 -9.81 -8.00 -60.50
CA LEU A 412 -9.20 -7.38 -59.32
C LEU A 412 -9.48 -5.88 -59.28
N ALA A 413 -9.92 -5.40 -58.11
CA ALA A 413 -9.99 -3.97 -57.81
C ALA A 413 -8.59 -3.32 -57.69
N GLY A 414 -7.55 -4.13 -57.50
CA GLY A 414 -6.15 -3.73 -57.47
C GLY A 414 -5.23 -4.95 -57.27
N PHE A 415 -3.95 -4.78 -57.58
CA PHE A 415 -2.94 -5.81 -57.46
C PHE A 415 -1.76 -5.30 -56.63
N GLN A 416 -1.44 -5.97 -55.53
CA GLN A 416 -0.33 -5.61 -54.64
C GLN A 416 0.47 -6.84 -54.28
N GLY A 417 1.80 -6.75 -54.40
CA GLY A 417 2.69 -7.84 -53.99
C GLY A 417 4.12 -7.65 -54.47
N THR A 418 4.94 -8.66 -54.22
CA THR A 418 6.28 -8.77 -54.80
C THR A 418 6.32 -9.99 -55.69
N ILE A 419 6.70 -9.80 -56.95
CA ILE A 419 7.01 -10.88 -57.88
C ILE A 419 8.48 -11.26 -57.67
N GLU A 420 8.71 -12.53 -57.38
CA GLU A 420 10.04 -13.11 -57.27
C GLU A 420 10.32 -13.98 -58.51
N LEU A 421 11.42 -13.67 -59.20
CA LEU A 421 11.90 -14.45 -60.32
C LEU A 421 12.58 -15.72 -59.83
N ALA A 422 12.22 -16.86 -60.42
CA ALA A 422 12.89 -18.13 -60.16
C ALA A 422 14.38 -18.07 -60.57
N ALA A 423 15.20 -18.89 -59.91
CA ALA A 423 16.62 -18.98 -60.20
C ALA A 423 16.89 -19.26 -61.69
N GLY A 424 17.76 -18.46 -62.31
CA GLY A 424 18.11 -18.56 -63.73
C GLY A 424 17.28 -17.65 -64.65
N LEU A 425 16.29 -16.93 -64.13
CA LEU A 425 15.58 -15.88 -64.85
C LEU A 425 16.19 -14.50 -64.56
N GLU A 426 16.23 -13.65 -65.59
CA GLU A 426 16.68 -12.27 -65.49
C GLU A 426 15.56 -11.33 -65.96
N LEU A 427 15.31 -10.24 -65.22
CA LEU A 427 14.35 -9.23 -65.65
C LEU A 427 14.97 -8.35 -66.74
N VAL A 428 14.47 -8.49 -67.97
CA VAL A 428 14.90 -7.62 -69.09
C VAL A 428 14.18 -6.27 -69.04
N THR A 429 12.86 -6.29 -68.87
CA THR A 429 12.03 -5.09 -68.80
C THR A 429 10.75 -5.40 -68.02
N ALA A 430 10.22 -4.39 -67.34
CA ALA A 430 8.90 -4.43 -66.73
C ALA A 430 8.17 -3.13 -67.07
N SER A 431 6.91 -3.25 -67.42
CA SER A 431 6.00 -2.14 -67.69
C SER A 431 4.64 -2.50 -67.12
N TYR A 432 3.86 -1.49 -66.75
CA TYR A 432 2.48 -1.67 -66.32
C TYR A 432 1.57 -0.70 -67.08
N ALA A 433 0.30 -1.07 -67.19
CA ALA A 433 -0.78 -0.19 -67.62
C ALA A 433 -1.76 0.02 -66.46
N GLY A 434 -2.39 1.20 -66.40
CA GLY A 434 -3.32 1.57 -65.33
C GLY A 434 -2.71 2.50 -64.26
N GLU A 435 -3.41 2.65 -63.13
CA GLU A 435 -2.98 3.49 -62.01
C GLU A 435 -2.15 2.70 -61.01
N GLY A 436 -1.04 3.27 -60.53
CA GLY A 436 -0.14 2.57 -59.62
C GLY A 436 1.32 2.79 -59.95
N ALA A 437 2.17 1.88 -59.48
CA ALA A 437 3.58 1.84 -59.82
C ALA A 437 4.19 0.44 -59.61
N ILE A 438 5.38 0.28 -60.15
CA ILE A 438 6.30 -0.83 -59.89
C ILE A 438 7.60 -0.28 -59.30
N ASN A 439 8.23 -1.04 -58.42
CA ASN A 439 9.55 -0.73 -57.88
C ASN A 439 10.57 -1.77 -58.37
N LEU A 440 11.56 -1.29 -59.12
CA LEU A 440 12.62 -2.10 -59.73
C LEU A 440 13.96 -1.97 -59.03
N ASN A 441 14.03 -1.30 -57.87
CA ASN A 441 15.28 -1.13 -57.12
C ASN A 441 15.92 -2.47 -56.71
N ARG A 442 15.12 -3.54 -56.61
CA ARG A 442 15.57 -4.90 -56.30
C ARG A 442 15.45 -5.88 -57.48
N ALA A 443 15.30 -5.37 -58.70
CA ALA A 443 15.21 -6.22 -59.90
C ALA A 443 16.47 -7.09 -60.10
N GLY A 444 17.65 -6.61 -59.66
CA GLY A 444 18.90 -7.39 -59.67
C GLY A 444 18.89 -8.59 -58.72
N ASP A 445 18.04 -8.57 -57.69
CA ASP A 445 17.79 -9.70 -56.79
C ASP A 445 16.63 -10.58 -57.28
N GLY A 446 16.10 -10.30 -58.47
CA GLY A 446 14.93 -10.99 -59.01
C GLY A 446 13.60 -10.52 -58.41
N LEU A 447 13.56 -9.42 -57.65
CA LEU A 447 12.37 -8.94 -56.95
C LEU A 447 11.78 -7.70 -57.63
N VAL A 448 10.47 -7.75 -57.90
CA VAL A 448 9.71 -6.63 -58.46
C VAL A 448 8.49 -6.38 -57.57
N ALA A 449 8.49 -5.27 -56.83
CA ALA A 449 7.31 -4.88 -56.06
C ALA A 449 6.31 -4.16 -56.96
N VAL A 450 5.03 -4.46 -56.78
CA VAL A 450 3.94 -3.99 -57.64
C VAL A 450 2.80 -3.49 -56.76
N ALA A 451 2.25 -2.33 -57.11
CA ALA A 451 1.05 -1.77 -56.49
C ALA A 451 0.21 -1.07 -57.57
N LEU A 452 -0.76 -1.79 -58.12
CA LEU A 452 -1.68 -1.35 -59.16
C LEU A 452 -3.11 -1.23 -58.62
N ARG A 453 -3.88 -0.34 -59.25
CA ARG A 453 -5.26 0.03 -58.89
C ARG A 453 -6.12 0.02 -60.16
N GLY A 454 -7.36 -0.44 -60.01
CA GLY A 454 -8.36 -0.45 -61.08
C GLY A 454 -8.42 -1.74 -61.90
N ALA A 455 -9.57 -1.98 -62.52
CA ALA A 455 -9.91 -3.22 -63.24
C ALA A 455 -9.22 -3.39 -64.61
N ASP A 456 -8.60 -2.33 -65.13
CA ASP A 456 -7.87 -2.34 -66.42
C ASP A 456 -6.35 -2.42 -66.23
N ALA A 457 -5.87 -2.69 -65.01
CA ALA A 457 -4.45 -2.76 -64.72
C ALA A 457 -3.82 -4.07 -65.26
N VAL A 458 -2.69 -3.94 -65.96
CA VAL A 458 -1.93 -5.04 -66.60
C VAL A 458 -0.46 -4.90 -66.32
#